data_AF-A0A8B6BV64-F1
#
_entry.id   AF-A0A8B6BV64-F1
#
_cell.length_a   1.000
_cell.length_b   1.000
_cell.length_c   1.000
_cell.angle_alpha   90.00
_cell.angle_beta   90.00
_cell.angle_gamma   90.00
#
_symmetry.space_group_name_H-M   'P 1'
#
loop_
_entity.id
_entity.type
_entity.pdbx_description
1 polymer ?
#
loop_
_entity_poly.entity_id
_entity_poly.type
_entity_poly.pdbx_seq_one_letter_code
_entity_poly.pdbx_strand_id
1 'polypeptide(L)'
;MRENLIFKGVPDDYNPEEDTEAILKDFIKSEIQIEEEINFHVVHRLKRKQDKSPRGIVAKFERRKDRNMVLSAAIQKLKNKKQFVVHEQYPIEVIERRRELVPILKDARTKGHTAVLKEDRLYIDNKRYYPRTTRQHPPPSAAMDQNGE
;
A
#
# COMPACT_ATOMS: atom_id res chain seq x y z
N MET A 1 3.07 -0.14 -10.42
CA MET A 1 4.29 -0.70 -9.79
C MET A 1 3.87 -1.93 -8.99
N ARG A 2 3.81 -3.11 -9.62
CA ARG A 2 3.24 -4.32 -8.98
C ARG A 2 4.24 -5.05 -8.11
N GLU A 3 5.53 -4.82 -8.36
CA GLU A 3 6.67 -5.51 -7.76
C GLU A 3 7.29 -4.71 -6.60
N ASN A 4 6.74 -3.54 -6.28
CA ASN A 4 7.35 -2.62 -5.32
C ASN A 4 6.68 -2.71 -3.94
N LEU A 5 7.50 -2.69 -2.89
CA LEU A 5 7.06 -2.46 -1.51
C LEU A 5 7.74 -1.22 -0.92
N ILE A 6 7.03 -0.60 0.01
CA ILE A 6 7.52 0.49 0.84
C ILE A 6 7.65 -0.02 2.27
N PHE A 7 8.85 0.07 2.81
CA PHE A 7 9.20 -0.23 4.19
C PHE A 7 9.36 1.07 4.97
N LYS A 8 8.71 1.19 6.13
CA LYS A 8 8.80 2.36 7.01
C LYS A 8 9.23 1.94 8.40
N GLY A 9 9.92 2.84 9.09
CA GLY A 9 10.40 2.63 10.46
C GLY A 9 11.77 1.98 10.57
N VAL A 10 12.38 1.58 9.45
CA VAL A 10 13.77 1.09 9.42
C VAL A 10 14.69 2.27 9.80
N PRO A 11 15.54 2.13 10.85
CA PRO A 11 16.44 3.19 11.29
C PRO A 11 17.23 3.79 10.13
N ASP A 12 17.52 5.09 10.23
CA ASP A 12 18.10 5.89 9.16
C ASP A 12 19.17 6.77 9.78
N ASP A 13 20.44 6.44 9.54
CA ASP A 13 21.58 7.16 10.09
C ASP A 13 21.98 8.35 9.20
N TYR A 14 21.18 8.67 8.17
CA TYR A 14 21.39 9.76 7.22
C TYR A 14 22.72 9.72 6.47
N ASN A 15 23.38 8.55 6.44
CA ASN A 15 24.58 8.34 5.66
C ASN A 15 24.22 8.22 4.16
N PRO A 16 24.74 9.08 3.27
CA PRO A 16 24.51 8.96 1.82
C PRO A 16 25.17 7.73 1.19
N GLU A 17 26.16 7.14 1.86
CA GLU A 17 26.86 5.91 1.44
C GLU A 17 26.26 4.64 2.06
N GLU A 18 25.12 4.76 2.75
CA GLU A 18 24.40 3.63 3.34
C GLU A 18 24.03 2.60 2.27
N ASP A 19 24.49 1.36 2.45
CA ASP A 19 24.01 0.23 1.66
C ASP A 19 22.57 -0.11 2.08
N THR A 20 21.62 0.58 1.42
CA THR A 20 20.20 0.45 1.70
C THR A 20 19.69 -0.96 1.39
N GLU A 21 20.31 -1.66 0.44
CA GLU A 21 19.92 -3.04 0.10
C GLU A 21 20.34 -4.00 1.20
N ALA A 22 21.59 -3.92 1.68
CA ALA A 22 22.06 -4.75 2.80
C ALA A 22 21.20 -4.56 4.05
N ILE A 23 20.89 -3.31 4.42
CA ILE A 23 20.03 -2.99 5.56
C ILE A 23 18.62 -3.55 5.38
N LEU A 24 18.08 -3.48 4.16
CA LEU A 24 16.77 -4.05 3.89
C LEU A 24 16.79 -5.58 3.99
N LYS A 25 17.84 -6.25 3.49
CA LYS A 25 18.02 -7.71 3.62
C LYS A 25 18.11 -8.11 5.09
N ASP A 26 18.89 -7.39 5.88
CA ASP A 26 19.01 -7.61 7.32
C ASP A 26 17.69 -7.38 8.05
N PHE A 27 16.95 -6.34 7.70
CA PHE A 27 15.61 -6.10 8.22
C PHE A 27 14.65 -7.25 7.89
N ILE A 28 14.63 -7.72 6.64
CA ILE A 28 13.76 -8.83 6.24
C ILE A 28 14.12 -10.11 7.01
N LYS A 29 15.42 -10.39 7.20
CA LYS A 29 15.89 -11.55 7.95
C LYS A 29 15.57 -11.47 9.44
N SER A 30 15.83 -10.34 10.08
CA SER A 30 15.67 -10.17 11.53
C SER A 30 14.22 -9.93 11.95
N GLU A 31 13.53 -9.02 11.27
CA GLU A 31 12.21 -8.54 11.69
C GLU A 31 11.06 -9.32 11.05
N ILE A 32 11.23 -9.75 9.80
CA ILE A 32 10.23 -10.53 9.04
C ILE A 32 10.52 -12.05 9.11
N GLN A 33 11.74 -12.45 9.51
CA GLN A 33 12.14 -13.85 9.69
C GLN A 33 12.06 -14.68 8.40
N ILE A 34 12.54 -14.10 7.30
CA ILE A 34 12.70 -14.77 6.00
C ILE A 34 14.19 -15.00 5.79
N GLU A 35 14.58 -16.26 5.63
CA GLU A 35 15.98 -16.66 5.42
C GLU A 35 16.34 -16.81 3.94
N GLU A 36 15.33 -16.88 3.07
CA GLU A 36 15.50 -16.98 1.63
C GLU A 36 16.22 -15.76 1.06
N GLU A 37 17.11 -16.01 0.10
CA GLU A 37 17.78 -14.96 -0.64
C GLU A 37 16.78 -14.23 -1.56
N ILE A 38 16.64 -12.93 -1.32
CA ILE A 38 15.78 -12.05 -2.10
C ILE A 38 16.66 -11.09 -2.88
N ASN A 39 16.41 -11.05 -4.19
CA ASN A 39 17.06 -10.11 -5.09
C ASN A 39 16.14 -8.94 -5.43
N PHE A 40 16.76 -7.78 -5.59
CA PHE A 40 16.08 -6.54 -5.92
C PHE A 40 16.68 -5.95 -7.20
N HIS A 41 15.83 -5.32 -8.01
CA HIS A 41 16.32 -4.51 -9.13
C HIS A 41 16.84 -3.16 -8.66
N VAL A 42 16.10 -2.51 -7.74
CA VAL A 42 16.42 -1.18 -7.23
C VAL A 42 15.94 -1.08 -5.79
N VAL A 43 16.82 -0.62 -4.90
CA VAL A 43 16.49 -0.28 -3.51
C VAL A 43 16.99 1.13 -3.23
N HIS A 44 16.14 1.98 -2.68
CA HIS A 44 16.54 3.34 -2.28
C HIS A 44 15.68 3.89 -1.15
N ARG A 45 16.24 4.81 -0.37
CA ARG A 45 15.52 5.61 0.62
C ARG A 45 14.66 6.68 -0.07
N LEU A 46 13.46 6.91 0.45
CA LEU A 46 12.59 8.02 0.09
C LEU A 46 13.17 9.34 0.58
N LYS A 47 12.72 10.45 -0.01
CA LYS A 47 13.07 11.79 0.46
C LYS A 47 12.67 11.99 1.93
N ARG A 48 13.48 12.78 2.64
CA ARG A 48 13.20 13.20 4.01
C ARG A 48 11.86 13.93 4.06
N LYS A 49 11.06 13.59 5.07
CA LYS A 49 9.83 14.31 5.40
C LYS A 49 10.13 15.40 6.42
N GLN A 50 9.18 16.31 6.60
CA GLN A 50 9.29 17.36 7.62
C GLN A 50 9.25 16.81 9.04
N ASP A 51 8.70 15.60 9.22
CA ASP A 51 8.76 14.87 10.48
C ASP A 51 10.18 14.31 10.75
N LYS A 52 10.47 14.01 12.02
CA LYS A 52 11.73 13.36 12.43
C LYS A 52 11.69 11.84 12.20
N SER A 53 10.74 11.33 11.41
CA SER A 53 10.62 9.88 11.20
C SER A 53 11.68 9.38 10.22
N PRO A 54 12.16 8.13 10.37
CA PRO A 54 13.11 7.55 9.43
C PRO A 54 12.60 7.57 7.99
N ARG A 55 13.48 7.82 7.01
CA ARG A 55 13.11 7.74 5.60
C ARG A 55 12.68 6.32 5.26
N GLY A 56 11.51 6.19 4.63
CA GLY A 56 11.04 4.89 4.16
C GLY A 56 11.93 4.34 3.02
N ILE A 57 12.03 3.04 2.89
CA ILE A 57 12.78 2.37 1.81
C ILE A 57 11.77 1.89 0.75
N VAL A 58 12.04 2.18 -0.52
CA VAL A 58 11.34 1.57 -1.65
C VAL A 58 12.22 0.49 -2.22
N ALA A 59 11.67 -0.72 -2.35
CA ALA A 59 12.35 -1.84 -2.97
C ALA A 59 11.52 -2.40 -4.12
N LYS A 60 12.14 -2.51 -5.29
CA LYS A 60 11.59 -3.21 -6.46
C LYS A 60 12.18 -4.62 -6.49
N PHE A 61 11.33 -5.61 -6.22
CA PHE A 61 11.73 -7.01 -6.22
C PHE A 61 11.94 -7.52 -7.64
N GLU A 62 12.88 -8.44 -7.83
CA GLU A 62 13.04 -9.14 -9.10
C GLU A 62 11.88 -10.10 -9.36
N ARG A 63 11.46 -10.83 -8.32
CA ARG A 63 10.41 -11.85 -8.41
C ARG A 63 9.17 -11.40 -7.63
N ARG A 64 8.02 -11.44 -8.31
CA ARG A 64 6.72 -11.15 -7.68
C ARG A 64 6.34 -12.14 -6.59
N LYS A 65 6.86 -13.39 -6.65
CA LYS A 65 6.68 -14.40 -5.60
C LYS A 65 7.33 -13.96 -4.29
N ASP A 66 8.58 -13.52 -4.34
CA ASP A 66 9.34 -13.06 -3.17
C ASP A 66 8.68 -11.83 -2.55
N ARG A 67 8.28 -10.87 -3.40
CA ARG A 67 7.51 -9.71 -2.98
C ARG A 67 6.27 -10.09 -2.17
N ASN A 68 5.48 -11.04 -2.68
CA ASN A 68 4.23 -11.46 -2.03
C ASN A 68 4.50 -12.23 -0.73
N MET A 69 5.55 -13.05 -0.71
CA MET A 69 6.01 -13.76 0.48
C MET A 69 6.41 -12.77 1.59
N VAL A 70 7.25 -11.79 1.26
CA VAL A 70 7.66 -10.73 2.19
C VAL A 70 6.46 -9.93 2.70
N LEU A 71 5.55 -9.51 1.82
CA LEU A 71 4.37 -8.76 2.23
C LEU A 71 3.47 -9.57 3.18
N SER A 72 3.21 -10.83 2.85
CA SER A 72 2.39 -11.73 3.67
C SER A 72 3.01 -11.97 5.05
N ALA A 73 4.31 -12.28 5.08
CA ALA A 73 5.04 -12.49 6.32
C ALA A 73 5.09 -11.20 7.16
N ALA A 74 5.34 -10.04 6.55
CA ALA A 74 5.37 -8.76 7.24
C ALA A 74 4.04 -8.45 7.95
N ILE A 75 2.90 -8.73 7.32
CA ILE A 75 1.56 -8.53 7.93
C ILE A 75 1.42 -9.35 9.22
N GLN A 76 1.99 -10.56 9.26
CA GLN A 76 1.91 -11.45 10.41
C GLN A 76 2.94 -11.08 11.49
N LYS A 77 4.19 -10.90 11.09
CA LYS A 77 5.36 -10.76 11.99
C LYS A 77 5.47 -9.36 12.60
N LEU A 78 5.06 -8.33 11.85
CA LEU A 78 5.16 -6.94 12.30
C LEU A 78 3.87 -6.42 12.96
N LYS A 79 2.82 -7.25 13.09
CA LYS A 79 1.51 -6.86 13.64
C LYS A 79 1.60 -6.14 15.01
N ASN A 80 2.54 -6.57 15.85
CA ASN A 80 2.73 -6.01 17.20
C ASN A 80 3.84 -4.93 17.24
N LYS A 81 4.58 -4.73 16.14
CA LYS A 81 5.70 -3.79 16.04
C LYS A 81 5.25 -2.52 15.33
N LYS A 82 4.54 -1.65 16.06
CA LYS A 82 3.90 -0.42 15.51
C LYS A 82 4.85 0.53 14.79
N GLN A 83 6.15 0.47 15.09
CA GLN A 83 7.16 1.30 14.42
C GLN A 83 7.39 0.89 12.96
N PHE A 84 7.17 -0.39 12.61
CA PHE A 84 7.42 -0.91 11.28
C PHE A 84 6.13 -1.02 10.47
N VAL A 85 6.17 -0.55 9.23
CA VAL A 85 5.03 -0.65 8.30
C VAL A 85 5.54 -1.05 6.92
N VAL A 86 5.01 -2.15 6.39
CA VAL A 86 5.29 -2.64 5.04
C VAL A 86 4.00 -2.63 4.23
N HIS A 87 4.02 -2.02 3.05
CA HIS A 87 2.85 -1.91 2.18
C HIS A 87 3.25 -1.74 0.72
N GLU A 88 2.29 -1.95 -0.16
CA GLU A 88 2.48 -1.81 -1.61
C GLU A 88 2.73 -0.35 -2.00
N GLN A 89 3.56 -0.15 -3.03
CA GLN A 89 3.69 1.17 -3.65
C GLN A 89 2.57 1.40 -4.65
N TYR A 90 1.70 2.36 -4.32
CA TYR A 90 0.63 2.79 -5.20
C TYR A 90 1.08 3.96 -6.09
N PRO A 91 0.53 4.07 -7.33
CA PRO A 91 0.63 5.29 -8.14
C PRO A 91 0.07 6.51 -7.40
N ILE A 92 0.53 7.70 -7.77
CA ILE A 92 0.12 8.95 -7.12
C ILE A 92 -1.41 9.15 -7.16
N GLU A 93 -2.05 8.85 -8.29
CA GLU A 93 -3.51 8.93 -8.47
C GLU A 93 -4.26 8.08 -7.43
N VAL A 94 -3.76 6.88 -7.16
CA VAL A 94 -4.34 5.99 -6.14
C VAL A 94 -4.09 6.55 -4.74
N ILE A 95 -2.90 7.09 -4.47
CA ILE A 95 -2.59 7.71 -3.17
C ILE A 95 -3.51 8.90 -2.90
N GLU A 96 -3.70 9.78 -3.89
CA GLU A 96 -4.58 10.93 -3.81
C GLU A 96 -6.02 10.50 -3.57
N ARG A 97 -6.49 9.50 -4.32
CA ARG A 97 -7.83 8.96 -4.12
C ARG A 97 -8.03 8.37 -2.73
N ARG A 98 -7.03 7.65 -2.21
CA ARG A 98 -7.05 7.13 -0.83
C ARG A 98 -7.07 8.26 0.19
N ARG A 99 -6.38 9.38 -0.05
CA ARG A 99 -6.39 10.54 0.85
C ARG A 99 -7.79 11.09 1.05
N GLU A 100 -8.61 11.08 0.01
CA GLU A 100 -10.03 11.48 0.07
C GLU A 100 -10.91 10.42 0.76
N LEU A 101 -10.64 9.13 0.53
CA LEU A 101 -11.47 8.04 1.04
C LEU A 101 -11.15 7.66 2.50
N VAL A 102 -9.93 7.90 2.98
CA VAL A 102 -9.50 7.53 4.35
C VAL A 102 -10.31 8.22 5.45
N PRO A 103 -10.63 9.53 5.36
CA PRO A 103 -11.53 10.17 6.32
C PRO A 103 -12.91 9.50 6.38
N ILE A 104 -13.48 9.17 5.22
CA ILE A 104 -14.79 8.52 5.09
C ILE A 104 -14.75 7.09 5.65
N LEU A 105 -13.67 6.35 5.37
CA LEU A 105 -13.41 5.03 5.95
C LEU A 105 -13.39 5.08 7.48
N LYS A 106 -12.71 6.08 8.06
CA LYS A 106 -12.63 6.26 9.51
C LYS A 106 -13.99 6.58 10.10
N ASP A 107 -14.71 7.53 9.51
CA ASP A 107 -16.05 7.94 9.94
C ASP A 107 -17.04 6.76 9.91
N ALA A 108 -17.06 5.97 8.82
CA ALA A 108 -17.91 4.79 8.71
C ALA A 108 -17.61 3.75 9.80
N ARG A 109 -16.33 3.50 10.10
CA ARG A 109 -15.92 2.59 11.19
C ARG A 109 -16.32 3.13 12.56
N THR A 110 -16.19 4.42 12.81
CA THR A 110 -16.63 5.07 14.06
C THR A 110 -18.14 4.93 14.25
N LYS A 111 -18.91 4.94 13.16
CA LYS A 111 -20.37 4.72 13.15
C LYS A 111 -20.78 3.24 13.27
N GLY A 112 -19.82 2.31 13.41
CA GLY A 112 -20.09 0.88 13.55
C GLY A 112 -20.28 0.12 12.23
N HIS A 113 -20.09 0.77 11.08
CA HIS A 113 -20.16 0.10 9.78
C HIS A 113 -18.89 -0.69 9.45
N THR A 114 -19.05 -1.77 8.69
CA THR A 114 -17.91 -2.52 8.17
C THR A 114 -17.35 -1.80 6.94
N ALA A 115 -16.25 -1.06 7.11
CA ALA A 115 -15.63 -0.32 6.01
C ALA A 115 -14.22 -0.84 5.68
N VAL A 116 -13.98 -1.09 4.38
CA VAL A 116 -12.74 -1.64 3.82
C VAL A 116 -12.31 -0.84 2.60
N LEU A 117 -11.05 -0.41 2.58
CA LEU A 117 -10.43 0.27 1.44
C LEU A 117 -9.53 -0.72 0.69
N LYS A 118 -9.87 -1.05 -0.55
CA LYS A 118 -9.06 -1.90 -1.45
C LYS A 118 -8.56 -1.04 -2.61
N GLU A 119 -7.25 -0.93 -2.75
CA GLU A 119 -6.60 -0.03 -3.72
C GLU A 119 -7.15 1.41 -3.61
N ASP A 120 -7.92 1.86 -4.60
CA ASP A 120 -8.56 3.17 -4.72
C ASP A 120 -10.08 3.15 -4.44
N ARG A 121 -10.62 2.01 -3.96
CA ARG A 121 -12.07 1.78 -3.79
C ARG A 121 -12.42 1.55 -2.33
N LEU A 122 -13.39 2.32 -1.83
CA LEU A 122 -13.97 2.14 -0.51
C LEU A 122 -15.24 1.27 -0.60
N TYR A 123 -15.36 0.31 0.30
CA TYR A 123 -16.54 -0.52 0.48
C TYR A 123 -17.07 -0.32 1.89
N ILE A 124 -18.36 -0.05 2.04
CA ILE A 124 -19.07 0.11 3.32
C ILE A 124 -20.21 -0.91 3.33
N ASP A 125 -20.24 -1.79 4.32
CA ASP A 125 -21.20 -2.90 4.44
C ASP A 125 -21.29 -3.72 3.14
N ASN A 126 -20.12 -4.07 2.60
CA ASN A 126 -19.93 -4.78 1.34
C ASN A 126 -20.46 -4.06 0.08
N LYS A 127 -20.91 -2.81 0.18
CA LYS A 127 -21.32 -1.98 -0.97
C LYS A 127 -20.24 -0.99 -1.33
N ARG A 128 -19.94 -0.86 -2.63
CA ARG A 128 -18.95 0.11 -3.12
C ARG A 128 -19.46 1.53 -2.87
N TYR A 129 -18.66 2.32 -2.17
CA TYR A 129 -18.91 3.73 -1.94
C TYR A 129 -18.44 4.55 -3.14
N TYR A 130 -19.34 5.37 -3.68
CA TYR A 130 -19.05 6.34 -4.72
C TYR A 130 -19.12 7.74 -4.11
N PRO A 131 -17.99 8.45 -3.95
CA PRO A 131 -18.02 9.82 -3.47
C PRO A 131 -18.77 10.69 -4.49
N ARG A 132 -19.64 11.57 -3.98
CA ARG A 132 -20.55 12.40 -4.79
C ARG A 132 -19.87 13.31 -5.83
N THR A 133 -18.54 13.44 -5.80
CA THR A 133 -17.75 14.31 -6.69
C THR A 133 -17.40 13.70 -8.05
N THR A 134 -17.60 12.40 -8.28
CA THR A 134 -17.54 11.89 -9.65
C THR A 134 -18.84 12.23 -10.36
N ARG A 135 -18.83 13.29 -11.19
CA ARG A 135 -19.82 13.45 -12.25
C ARG A 135 -19.98 12.09 -12.92
N GLN A 136 -21.19 11.57 -12.81
CA GLN A 136 -21.56 10.28 -13.35
C GLN A 136 -21.27 10.32 -14.85
N HIS A 137 -20.33 9.51 -15.34
CA HIS A 137 -20.60 8.85 -16.61
C HIS A 137 -21.50 7.68 -16.24
N PRO A 138 -22.81 7.75 -16.52
CA PRO A 138 -23.65 6.59 -16.37
C PRO A 138 -23.08 5.47 -17.27
N PRO A 139 -23.16 4.20 -16.84
CA PRO A 139 -22.90 3.08 -17.74
C PRO A 139 -23.82 3.21 -18.96
N PRO A 140 -23.39 2.81 -20.17
CA PRO A 140 -24.28 2.78 -21.32
C PRO A 140 -25.48 1.92 -20.93
N SER A 141 -26.63 2.57 -20.84
CA SER A 141 -27.90 1.93 -20.51
C SER A 141 -28.12 0.83 -21.54
N ALA A 142 -28.35 -0.39 -21.04
CA ALA A 142 -28.95 -1.45 -21.81
C ALA A 142 -30.34 -0.96 -22.26
N ALA A 143 -30.41 -0.40 -23.46
CA ALA A 143 -31.66 -0.24 -24.18
C ALA A 143 -32.02 -1.62 -24.73
N MET A 144 -32.79 -2.35 -23.91
CA MET A 144 -33.61 -3.46 -24.36
C MET A 144 -34.65 -2.97 -25.37
N ASP A 145 -34.82 -3.80 -26.40
CA ASP A 145 -35.93 -3.92 -27.34
C ASP A 145 -37.24 -3.22 -26.97
N GLN A 146 -37.71 -2.35 -27.88
CA GLN A 146 -39.12 -2.26 -28.28
C GLN A 146 -39.19 -1.86 -29.77
N ASN A 147 -39.33 -2.84 -30.66
CA ASN A 147 -39.94 -2.63 -31.97
C ASN A 147 -41.15 -3.56 -32.05
N GLY A 148 -42.31 -3.00 -31.77
CA GLY A 148 -43.60 -3.57 -32.09
C GLY A 148 -44.46 -2.46 -32.65
N GLU A 149 -44.58 -2.43 -33.98
CA GLU A 149 -45.81 -2.28 -34.77
C GLU A 149 -45.50 -2.55 -36.24
#